data_AF-A0A9E3BP65-F1
#
_entry.id   AF-A0A9E3BP65-F1
#
_cell.length_a   1.000
_cell.length_b   1.000
_cell.length_c   1.000
_cell.angle_alpha   90.00
_cell.angle_beta   90.00
_cell.angle_gamma   90.00
#
_symmetry.space_group_name_H-M   'P 1'
#
loop_
_entity.id
_entity.type
_entity.pdbx_description
1 polymer ?
#
loop_
_entity_poly.entity_id
_entity_poly.type
_entity_poly.pdbx_seq_one_letter_code
_entity_poly.pdbx_strand_id
1 'polypeptide(L)'
;MNVHPSPDQDRLIRKVIAAGRFNSADDAIMDALALWEEREHRRADVLAAIDEAETSLARGEGQAITQEAMRALTEGVKQRGRAG
;
A
#
# COMPACT_ATOMS: atom_id res chain seq x y z
N MET A 1 26.03 8.63 -7.62
CA MET A 1 25.89 8.39 -6.17
C MET A 1 26.84 7.27 -5.80
N ASN A 2 27.56 7.35 -4.68
CA ASN A 2 28.38 6.24 -4.21
C ASN A 2 27.69 5.64 -2.98
N VAL A 3 27.24 4.40 -3.09
CA VAL A 3 26.51 3.68 -2.04
C VAL A 3 27.37 2.51 -1.58
N HIS A 4 27.51 2.38 -0.26
CA HIS A 4 28.25 1.28 0.36
C HIS A 4 27.25 0.36 1.04
N PRO A 5 26.94 -0.80 0.42
CA PRO A 5 26.01 -1.76 1.01
C PRO A 5 26.59 -2.34 2.29
N SER A 6 25.71 -2.77 3.19
CA SER A 6 26.14 -3.60 4.31
C SER A 6 26.72 -4.92 3.79
N PRO A 7 27.56 -5.63 4.58
CA PRO A 7 28.10 -6.93 4.17
C PRO A 7 27.03 -7.95 3.78
N ASP A 8 25.85 -7.88 4.41
CA ASP A 8 24.71 -8.75 4.11
C ASP A 8 24.02 -8.37 2.79
N GLN A 9 23.90 -7.07 2.50
CA GLN A 9 23.39 -6.60 1.21
C GLN A 9 24.33 -6.99 0.08
N ASP A 10 25.64 -6.86 0.26
CA ASP A 10 26.64 -7.30 -0.71
C ASP A 10 26.53 -8.80 -1.00
N ARG A 11 26.38 -9.62 0.05
CA ARG A 11 26.19 -11.07 -0.10
C ARG A 11 24.92 -11.38 -0.89
N LEU A 12 23.83 -10.66 -0.62
CA LEU A 12 22.56 -10.83 -1.34
C LEU A 12 22.68 -10.40 -2.81
N ILE A 13 23.28 -9.23 -3.09
CA ILE A 13 23.50 -8.72 -4.45
C ILE A 13 24.31 -9.72 -5.27
N ARG A 14 25.43 -10.22 -4.72
CA ARG A 14 26.26 -11.25 -5.39
C ARG A 14 25.46 -12.52 -5.70
N LYS A 15 24.60 -12.95 -4.77
CA LYS A 15 23.76 -14.14 -4.96
C LYS A 15 22.75 -13.95 -6.10
N VAL A 16 22.09 -12.80 -6.19
CA VAL A 16 21.09 -12.56 -7.25
C VAL A 16 21.73 -12.34 -8.63
N ILE A 17 22.95 -11.79 -8.68
CA ILE A 17 23.74 -11.70 -9.91
C ILE A 17 24.20 -13.10 -10.36
N ALA A 18 24.74 -13.91 -9.44
CA ALA A 18 25.15 -15.27 -9.75
C ALA A 18 23.98 -16.16 -10.23
N ALA A 19 22.77 -15.88 -9.74
CA ALA A 19 21.53 -16.52 -10.21
C ALA A 19 21.02 -15.98 -11.56
N GLY A 20 21.69 -14.99 -12.16
CA GLY A 20 21.30 -14.37 -13.43
C GLY A 20 20.07 -13.47 -13.35
N ARG A 21 19.59 -13.12 -12.14
CA ARG A 21 18.42 -12.24 -11.98
C ARG A 21 18.75 -10.79 -12.34
N PHE A 22 20.00 -10.37 -12.10
CA PHE A 22 20.50 -9.04 -12.44
C PHE A 22 21.88 -9.15 -13.07
N ASN A 23 22.21 -8.23 -13.98
CA ASN A 23 23.50 -8.22 -14.66
C ASN A 23 24.58 -7.48 -13.84
N SER A 24 24.16 -6.58 -12.95
CA SER A 24 25.05 -5.78 -12.13
C SER A 24 24.46 -5.48 -10.74
N ALA A 25 25.31 -4.98 -9.84
CA ALA A 25 24.88 -4.48 -8.53
C ALA A 25 23.99 -3.23 -8.67
N ASP A 26 24.32 -2.36 -9.63
CA ASP A 26 23.58 -1.14 -9.91
C ASP A 26 22.14 -1.46 -10.34
N ASP A 27 21.95 -2.46 -11.20
CA ASP A 27 20.60 -2.91 -11.60
C ASP A 27 19.76 -3.36 -10.40
N ALA A 28 20.38 -4.13 -9.50
CA ALA A 28 19.71 -4.63 -8.29
C ALA A 28 19.36 -3.50 -7.30
N ILE A 29 20.23 -2.48 -7.19
CA ILE A 29 20.01 -1.31 -6.34
C ILE A 29 18.90 -0.43 -6.93
N MET A 30 18.90 -0.20 -8.24
CA MET A 30 17.87 0.59 -8.90
C MET A 30 16.49 -0.08 -8.78
N ASP A 31 16.41 -1.41 -8.93
CA ASP A 31 15.17 -2.17 -8.69
C ASP A 31 14.69 -2.03 -7.23
N ALA A 32 15.62 -2.14 -6.26
CA ALA A 32 15.29 -1.97 -4.85
C ALA A 32 14.78 -0.54 -4.53
N LEU A 33 15.36 0.48 -5.16
CA LEU A 33 14.91 1.87 -5.01
C LEU A 33 13.52 2.08 -5.63
N ALA A 34 13.26 1.54 -6.83
CA ALA A 34 11.93 1.61 -7.45
C ALA A 34 10.86 0.95 -6.57
N LEU A 35 11.17 -0.21 -5.97
CA LEU A 35 10.26 -0.88 -5.02
C LEU A 35 10.05 -0.06 -3.74
N TRP A 36 11.08 0.65 -3.28
CA TRP A 36 10.97 1.56 -2.13
C TRP A 36 10.10 2.77 -2.45
N GLU A 37 10.31 3.43 -3.59
CA GLU A 37 9.52 4.57 -4.06
C GLU A 37 8.04 4.21 -4.17
N GLU A 38 7.73 3.09 -4.82
CA GLU A 38 6.37 2.60 -4.96
C GLU A 38 5.73 2.27 -3.60
N ARG A 39 6.51 1.72 -2.65
CA ARG A 39 6.02 1.50 -1.27
C ARG A 39 5.73 2.82 -0.56
N GLU A 40 6.59 3.82 -0.72
CA GLU A 40 6.36 5.14 -0.10
C GLU A 40 5.16 5.86 -0.71
N HIS A 41 4.94 5.71 -2.01
CA HIS A 41 3.73 6.24 -2.66
C HIS A 41 2.46 5.64 -2.06
N ARG A 42 2.37 4.30 -2.00
CA ARG A 42 1.22 3.62 -1.37
C ARG A 42 1.06 3.95 0.11
N ARG A 43 2.18 4.12 0.83
CA ARG A 43 2.15 4.51 2.25
C ARG A 43 1.54 5.90 2.41
N ALA A 44 1.87 6.85 1.52
CA ALA A 44 1.26 8.18 1.53
C ALA A 44 -0.26 8.10 1.28
N ASP A 45 -0.70 7.29 0.31
CA ASP A 45 -2.13 7.12 0.02
C ASP A 45 -2.90 6.55 1.22
N VAL A 46 -2.34 5.54 1.90
CA VAL A 46 -2.95 4.96 3.11
C VAL A 46 -3.05 5.99 4.22
N LEU A 47 -1.99 6.78 4.44
CA LEU A 47 -2.01 7.82 5.47
C LEU A 47 -3.02 8.92 5.15
N ALA A 48 -3.15 9.32 3.88
CA ALA A 48 -4.15 10.27 3.46
C ALA A 48 -5.59 9.75 3.68
N ALA A 49 -5.84 8.47 3.37
CA ALA A 49 -7.14 7.84 3.60
C ALA A 49 -7.48 7.74 5.11
N ILE A 50 -6.48 7.51 5.97
CA ILE A 50 -6.67 7.53 7.43
C ILE A 50 -7.02 8.94 7.91
N ASP A 51 -6.28 9.97 7.47
CA ASP A 51 -6.53 11.37 7.84
C ASP A 51 -7.94 11.83 7.41
N GLU A 52 -8.37 11.45 6.20
CA GLU A 52 -9.73 11.69 5.72
C GLU A 52 -10.78 11.00 6.60
N ALA A 53 -10.54 9.72 6.95
CA ALA A 53 -11.45 8.98 7.82
C ALA A 53 -11.54 9.59 9.23
N GLU A 54 -10.42 9.99 9.83
CA GLU A 54 -10.37 10.66 11.13
C GLU A 54 -11.13 12.00 11.08
N THR A 55 -10.96 12.78 10.00
CA THR A 55 -11.70 14.02 9.78
C THR A 55 -13.20 13.78 9.62
N SER A 56 -13.60 12.74 8.89
CA SER A 56 -15.00 12.33 8.73
C SER A 56 -15.63 11.92 10.07
N LEU A 57 -14.91 11.14 10.88
CA LEU A 57 -15.33 10.75 12.22
C LEU A 57 -15.49 11.98 13.14
N ALA A 58 -14.55 12.93 13.11
CA ALA A 58 -14.62 14.16 13.89
C ALA A 58 -15.84 15.04 13.51
N ARG A 59 -16.30 14.96 12.26
CA ARG A 59 -17.53 15.61 11.78
C ARG A 59 -18.81 14.84 12.12
N GLY A 60 -18.71 13.67 12.74
CA GLY A 60 -19.85 12.83 13.10
C GLY A 60 -20.45 12.05 11.92
N GLU A 61 -19.72 11.93 10.82
CA GLU A 61 -20.18 11.19 9.62
C GLU A 61 -19.98 9.67 9.76
N GLY A 62 -19.28 9.24 10.81
CA GLY A 62 -19.12 7.83 11.15
C GLY A 62 -20.44 7.16 11.54
N GLN A 63 -20.61 5.91 11.13
CA GLN A 63 -21.74 5.08 11.53
C GLN A 63 -21.26 3.86 12.31
N ALA A 64 -21.88 3.60 13.47
CA ALA A 64 -21.60 2.39 14.24
C ALA A 64 -22.03 1.14 13.45
N ILE A 65 -21.14 0.14 13.37
CA ILE A 65 -21.45 -1.15 12.74
C ILE A 65 -22.32 -1.96 13.70
N THR A 66 -23.63 -1.83 13.57
CA THR A 66 -24.64 -2.63 14.29
C THR A 66 -25.38 -3.56 13.32
N GLN A 67 -26.05 -4.60 13.84
CA GLN A 67 -26.86 -5.48 12.99
C GLN A 67 -27.97 -4.72 12.25
N GLU A 68 -28.59 -3.74 12.91
CA GLU A 68 -29.65 -2.90 12.33
C GLU A 68 -29.10 -2.04 11.20
N ALA A 69 -27.94 -1.40 11.41
CA ALA A 69 -27.26 -0.62 10.39
C ALA A 69 -26.92 -1.47 9.16
N MET A 70 -26.41 -2.69 9.36
CA MET A 70 -26.08 -3.61 8.27
C MET A 70 -27.32 -4.12 7.51
N ARG A 71 -28.45 -4.35 8.21
CA ARG A 71 -29.72 -4.70 7.57
C ARG A 71 -30.24 -3.55 6.71
N ALA A 72 -30.24 -2.32 7.26
CA ALA A 72 -30.64 -1.13 6.52
C ALA A 72 -29.77 -0.90 5.28
N LEU A 73 -28.45 -1.06 5.41
CA LEU A 73 -27.51 -0.98 4.29
C LEU A 73 -27.84 -2.01 3.20
N THR A 74 -28.07 -3.27 3.59
CA THR A 74 -28.43 -4.35 2.68
C THR A 74 -29.70 -4.05 1.89
N GLU A 75 -30.76 -3.59 2.57
CA GLU A 75 -32.01 -3.23 1.90
C GLU A 75 -31.84 -2.02 0.97
N GLY A 76 -31.06 -1.01 1.37
CA GLY A 76 -30.74 0.13 0.51
C GLY A 76 -29.96 -0.25 -0.76
N VAL A 77 -29.04 -1.22 -0.67
CA VAL A 77 -28.35 -1.78 -1.86
C VAL A 77 -29.33 -2.50 -2.78
N LYS A 78 -30.21 -3.37 -2.23
CA LYS A 78 -31.24 -4.08 -3.02
C LYS A 78 -32.19 -3.12 -3.74
N GLN A 79 -32.60 -2.04 -3.08
CA GLN A 79 -33.53 -1.08 -3.66
C GLN A 79 -32.89 -0.31 -4.81
N ARG A 80 -31.64 0.16 -4.64
CA ARG A 80 -30.89 0.83 -5.72
C ARG A 80 -30.66 -0.10 -6.92
N GLY A 81 -30.30 -1.36 -6.67
CA GLY A 81 -30.09 -2.34 -7.74
C GLY A 81 -31.36 -2.73 -8.52
N ARG A 82 -32.56 -2.47 -7.98
CA ARG A 82 -33.84 -2.68 -8.68
C ARG A 82 -34.33 -1.43 -9.42
N ALA A 83 -33.77 -0.27 -9.11
CA ALA A 83 -34.17 1.03 -9.67
C ALA A 83 -33.31 1.46 -10.88
N GLY A 84 -32.25 0.72 -11.20
CA GLY A 84 -31.45 0.86 -12.43
C GLY A 84 -31.70 -0.30 -13.37
#